data_AF-A0A5N6QEZ6-F1
#
_entry.id   AF-A0A5N6QEZ6-F1
#
_cell.length_a   1.000
_cell.length_b   1.000
_cell.length_c   1.000
_cell.angle_alpha   90.00
_cell.angle_beta   90.00
_cell.angle_gamma   90.00
#
_symmetry.space_group_name_H-M   'P 1'
#
loop_
_entity.id
_entity.type
_entity.pdbx_description
1 polymer ?
#
loop_
_entity_poly.entity_id
_entity_poly.type
_entity_poly.pdbx_seq_one_letter_code
_entity_poly.pdbx_strand_id
1 'polypeptide(L)'
;MLGSSFRTARRLCSSLSSSVLLDDCSLQHHLSSSIGKASYGASSVIETNNCTNRASSSNEIGPCSSLVTSAHALRSSRAGARRPRLPLVRTRQQQKKMTTDADAYSAIELALDSVVKIFTVSSSPNYFLPWQNKSQRESMGSGFVIPGRKILTNAHVVADHTFVLVRKHGSPTKYRAEVQAIGHECDLAILVVESEEFWEGMNFLELGDIPYLQEAVAVVGYPQGGDNISVTKGVVSRVEPTQYVHGATQLMAIQIDAAINPGNSGGPAIMGNKVAGVAFQNLAGAENIGYIIPVPVIKHFLAGVEESGKYVGFCSLGLLCQPTENIQLRNHFKMQSEMTGVLVSKINPLSDAYNILKKDDIILTFDGVPIANDGTVPFRNRERITFDYLVSMKKPNETAVVKVLRDGKEYEFNITLRPLQPLVPVHQFDKLPSYYIFAGLLFVPLTQPYLHEFGEDWYNSSPRRLCERALRELPKKAGEQLVILSQGTNVLLSYRSRKLMGLKLKI
;
A
#
# COMPACT_ATOMS: atom_id res chain seq x y z
N MET A 1 -24.60 -37.02 -6.48
CA MET A 1 -26.01 -37.14 -6.93
C MET A 1 -26.80 -36.01 -6.31
N LEU A 2 -27.81 -35.46 -7.02
CA LEU A 2 -28.83 -34.49 -6.54
C LEU A 2 -28.30 -33.13 -6.03
N GLY A 3 -28.80 -31.95 -6.44
CA GLY A 3 -29.61 -31.64 -7.64
C GLY A 3 -30.84 -30.74 -7.42
N SER A 4 -30.65 -29.44 -7.18
CA SER A 4 -31.71 -28.41 -7.20
C SER A 4 -31.10 -27.04 -7.55
N SER A 5 -31.13 -26.56 -8.80
CA SER A 5 -32.27 -26.08 -9.60
C SER A 5 -32.72 -24.65 -9.24
N PHE A 6 -32.17 -23.67 -9.99
CA PHE A 6 -32.58 -22.26 -9.96
C PHE A 6 -33.94 -22.04 -10.63
N ARG A 7 -34.70 -21.03 -10.20
CA ARG A 7 -35.90 -20.53 -10.90
C ARG A 7 -35.80 -19.03 -11.18
N THR A 8 -35.54 -18.67 -12.44
CA THR A 8 -35.59 -17.29 -12.94
C THR A 8 -37.02 -16.91 -13.29
N ALA A 9 -37.53 -15.81 -12.74
CA ALA A 9 -38.85 -15.29 -13.08
C ALA A 9 -38.74 -14.08 -14.05
N ARG A 10 -39.07 -14.29 -15.33
CA ARG A 10 -39.42 -13.18 -16.24
C ARG A 10 -40.92 -12.90 -16.12
N ARG A 11 -41.31 -11.62 -16.11
CA ARG A 11 -42.68 -11.18 -16.46
C ARG A 11 -42.61 -10.22 -17.63
N LEU A 12 -43.61 -10.31 -18.51
CA LEU A 12 -43.74 -9.50 -19.72
C LEU A 12 -44.53 -8.22 -19.44
N CYS A 13 -44.42 -7.27 -20.36
CA CYS A 13 -45.04 -5.95 -20.28
C CYS A 13 -46.58 -6.00 -20.33
N SER A 14 -47.21 -4.99 -19.76
CA SER A 14 -48.50 -4.47 -20.23
C SER A 14 -48.36 -2.98 -20.54
N SER A 15 -48.76 -2.60 -21.75
CA SER A 15 -48.71 -1.22 -22.24
C SER A 15 -49.98 -0.45 -21.86
N LEU A 16 -49.85 0.81 -21.45
CA LEU A 16 -50.95 1.77 -21.44
C LEU A 16 -50.44 3.13 -21.92
N SER A 17 -51.07 3.65 -22.97
CA SER A 17 -50.69 4.89 -23.66
C SER A 17 -51.46 6.09 -23.11
N SER A 18 -50.79 7.23 -22.97
CA SER A 18 -51.45 8.54 -22.79
C SER A 18 -50.54 9.63 -23.36
N SER A 19 -50.94 10.20 -24.49
CA SER A 19 -50.21 11.24 -25.22
C SER A 19 -50.94 12.58 -25.10
N VAL A 20 -50.23 13.61 -24.64
CA VAL A 20 -50.60 15.03 -24.80
C VAL A 20 -49.36 15.80 -25.26
N LEU A 21 -49.57 16.84 -26.06
CA LEU A 21 -48.57 17.54 -26.89
C LEU A 21 -48.04 18.83 -26.22
N LEU A 22 -47.27 19.59 -27.02
CA LEU A 22 -46.84 20.99 -26.87
C LEU A 22 -45.53 21.21 -26.08
N ASP A 23 -44.56 21.98 -26.57
CA ASP A 23 -44.32 22.41 -27.97
C ASP A 23 -42.86 22.84 -28.18
N ASP A 24 -42.48 23.10 -29.43
CA ASP A 24 -41.12 23.50 -29.84
C ASP A 24 -40.64 24.84 -29.26
N CYS A 25 -39.31 24.93 -29.05
CA CYS A 25 -38.58 26.07 -29.60
C CYS A 25 -37.11 25.70 -29.89
N SER A 26 -36.66 26.04 -31.09
CA SER A 26 -35.33 25.69 -31.62
C SER A 26 -34.43 26.92 -31.72
N LEU A 27 -33.12 26.71 -31.77
CA LEU A 27 -32.19 27.67 -32.36
C LEU A 27 -30.94 26.95 -32.88
N GLN A 28 -30.88 26.80 -34.21
CA GLN A 28 -29.66 26.39 -34.90
C GLN A 28 -28.74 27.59 -35.09
N HIS A 29 -27.44 27.35 -35.24
CA HIS A 29 -26.62 28.13 -36.18
C HIS A 29 -25.67 27.20 -36.94
N HIS A 30 -25.69 27.31 -38.26
CA HIS A 30 -24.88 26.51 -39.20
C HIS A 30 -23.64 27.28 -39.69
N LEU A 31 -22.80 26.54 -40.44
CA LEU A 31 -21.71 26.92 -41.36
C LEU A 31 -20.31 26.54 -40.82
N SER A 32 -19.62 25.48 -41.25
CA SER A 32 -19.15 25.04 -42.61
C SER A 32 -17.85 25.74 -43.07
N SER A 33 -16.86 25.10 -43.74
CA SER A 33 -16.58 23.67 -43.98
C SER A 33 -15.29 23.48 -44.81
N SER A 34 -14.36 22.61 -44.40
CA SER A 34 -13.32 22.00 -45.25
C SER A 34 -12.61 20.87 -44.47
N ILE A 35 -12.92 19.60 -44.71
CA ILE A 35 -12.29 18.69 -45.70
C ILE A 35 -10.80 18.44 -45.41
N GLY A 36 -10.51 17.27 -44.83
CA GLY A 36 -9.17 16.69 -44.66
C GLY A 36 -9.27 15.24 -44.16
N LYS A 37 -8.91 14.25 -44.99
CA LYS A 37 -9.14 12.83 -44.69
C LYS A 37 -8.05 12.24 -43.76
N ALA A 38 -8.47 11.48 -42.75
CA ALA A 38 -7.78 10.26 -42.32
C ALA A 38 -8.79 9.33 -41.62
N SER A 39 -8.69 8.02 -41.88
CA SER A 39 -9.56 6.99 -41.31
C SER A 39 -8.73 5.96 -40.58
N TYR A 40 -9.25 5.39 -39.49
CA TYR A 40 -9.50 3.94 -39.39
C TYR A 40 -10.42 3.67 -38.19
N GLY A 41 -11.44 2.84 -38.38
CA GLY A 41 -12.42 2.49 -37.34
C GLY A 41 -12.17 1.11 -36.76
N ALA A 42 -12.47 0.93 -35.47
CA ALA A 42 -12.58 -0.38 -34.85
C ALA A 42 -14.02 -0.92 -34.99
N SER A 43 -14.16 -2.24 -35.11
CA SER A 43 -15.36 -2.99 -34.74
C SER A 43 -15.02 -4.46 -34.51
N SER A 44 -15.61 -5.04 -33.47
CA SER A 44 -15.59 -6.47 -33.16
C SER A 44 -16.91 -7.13 -33.60
N VAL A 45 -16.91 -8.46 -33.73
CA VAL A 45 -18.06 -9.36 -33.52
C VAL A 45 -17.54 -10.80 -33.36
N ILE A 46 -18.29 -11.68 -32.67
CA ILE A 46 -17.89 -13.05 -32.29
C ILE A 46 -18.97 -14.06 -32.71
N GLU A 47 -18.56 -15.19 -33.29
CA GLU A 47 -19.30 -16.43 -33.64
C GLU A 47 -18.20 -17.52 -33.91
N THR A 48 -18.30 -18.83 -33.63
CA THR A 48 -19.19 -19.68 -32.82
C THR A 48 -18.55 -21.09 -32.60
N ASN A 49 -19.27 -22.00 -31.92
CA ASN A 49 -19.21 -23.48 -32.06
C ASN A 49 -18.05 -24.31 -31.46
N ASN A 50 -18.26 -24.76 -30.22
CA ASN A 50 -18.50 -26.16 -29.81
C ASN A 50 -17.64 -27.36 -30.29
N CYS A 51 -17.41 -28.29 -29.32
CA CYS A 51 -17.12 -29.73 -29.44
C CYS A 51 -15.71 -30.16 -29.95
N THR A 52 -15.10 -31.28 -29.52
CA THR A 52 -15.53 -32.38 -28.61
C THR A 52 -14.35 -33.06 -27.89
N ASN A 53 -14.62 -33.86 -26.85
CA ASN A 53 -13.63 -34.65 -26.08
C ASN A 53 -13.00 -35.83 -26.88
N ARG A 54 -11.72 -36.13 -26.61
CA ARG A 54 -11.26 -37.46 -26.12
C ARG A 54 -9.76 -37.48 -25.75
N ALA A 55 -9.35 -38.50 -25.00
CA ALA A 55 -7.96 -38.75 -24.57
C ALA A 55 -7.61 -40.23 -24.75
N SER A 56 -6.33 -40.53 -25.03
CA SER A 56 -5.74 -41.87 -24.97
C SER A 56 -4.21 -41.84 -25.08
N SER A 57 -3.54 -42.78 -24.41
CA SER A 57 -2.08 -42.98 -24.36
C SER A 57 -1.67 -44.33 -24.97
N SER A 58 -0.48 -44.45 -25.58
CA SER A 58 0.38 -45.66 -25.51
C SER A 58 1.73 -45.49 -26.24
N ASN A 59 2.66 -46.44 -26.01
CA ASN A 59 4.04 -46.46 -26.52
C ASN A 59 4.22 -47.32 -27.79
N GLU A 60 5.28 -47.05 -28.57
CA GLU A 60 6.15 -47.98 -29.34
C GLU A 60 7.40 -47.15 -29.74
N ILE A 61 8.70 -47.52 -29.76
CA ILE A 61 9.57 -48.73 -29.71
C ILE A 61 10.46 -48.85 -30.99
N GLY A 62 11.67 -48.27 -30.90
CA GLY A 62 12.94 -48.72 -31.57
C GLY A 62 13.07 -48.66 -33.11
N PRO A 63 14.21 -49.18 -33.68
CA PRO A 63 15.44 -49.66 -33.02
C PRO A 63 16.80 -49.27 -33.72
N CYS A 64 17.92 -49.73 -33.12
CA CYS A 64 19.25 -50.02 -33.75
C CYS A 64 20.18 -48.87 -34.24
N SER A 65 21.53 -49.02 -34.28
CA SER A 65 22.47 -50.08 -33.80
C SER A 65 23.96 -49.66 -33.82
N SER A 66 24.85 -50.45 -33.16
CA SER A 66 26.31 -50.65 -33.45
C SER A 66 27.31 -49.50 -33.09
N LEU A 67 28.63 -49.64 -32.84
CA LEU A 67 29.67 -50.70 -32.58
C LEU A 67 30.79 -50.00 -31.72
N VAL A 68 31.31 -50.49 -30.57
CA VAL A 68 32.37 -51.53 -30.33
C VAL A 68 33.86 -51.07 -30.42
N THR A 69 34.54 -50.95 -29.25
CA THR A 69 35.97 -51.22 -28.84
C THR A 69 37.20 -50.91 -29.74
N SER A 70 38.46 -50.70 -29.27
CA SER A 70 39.07 -50.43 -27.94
C SER A 70 40.61 -50.19 -28.05
N ALA A 71 41.21 -49.54 -27.03
CA ALA A 71 42.57 -49.71 -26.46
C ALA A 71 43.85 -49.85 -27.35
N HIS A 72 44.89 -49.03 -27.06
CA HIS A 72 46.14 -49.48 -26.39
C HIS A 72 47.09 -48.29 -26.04
N ALA A 73 48.19 -48.54 -25.33
CA ALA A 73 49.19 -47.54 -24.88
C ALA A 73 50.62 -48.12 -24.89
N LEU A 74 51.69 -47.28 -24.87
CA LEU A 74 53.01 -47.60 -24.28
C LEU A 74 54.05 -46.42 -24.21
N ARG A 75 54.95 -46.56 -23.23
CA ARG A 75 56.12 -45.76 -22.75
C ARG A 75 57.12 -45.13 -23.76
N SER A 76 57.85 -44.08 -23.32
CA SER A 76 59.35 -44.04 -23.27
C SER A 76 59.91 -42.89 -22.38
N SER A 77 61.21 -42.52 -22.45
CA SER A 77 62.00 -42.10 -21.26
C SER A 77 63.27 -41.22 -21.47
N ARG A 78 63.79 -40.66 -20.34
CA ARG A 78 65.18 -40.16 -20.02
C ARG A 78 65.59 -38.67 -20.26
N ALA A 79 65.66 -37.93 -19.14
CA ALA A 79 66.79 -37.13 -18.59
C ALA A 79 67.65 -36.12 -19.40
N GLY A 80 67.55 -34.82 -19.02
CA GLY A 80 68.65 -34.08 -18.33
C GLY A 80 69.46 -32.97 -19.04
N ALA A 81 69.39 -31.71 -18.53
CA ALA A 81 70.53 -30.74 -18.45
C ALA A 81 70.20 -29.38 -17.74
N ARG A 82 71.17 -28.89 -16.94
CA ARG A 82 71.53 -27.53 -16.41
C ARG A 82 70.54 -26.32 -16.35
N ARG A 83 70.64 -25.58 -15.24
CA ARG A 83 70.13 -24.21 -14.91
C ARG A 83 71.14 -23.10 -15.33
N PRO A 84 70.86 -21.76 -15.31
CA PRO A 84 69.88 -20.98 -14.51
C PRO A 84 68.92 -20.12 -15.40
N ARG A 85 68.23 -19.01 -15.03
CA ARG A 85 68.29 -18.04 -13.90
C ARG A 85 66.88 -17.56 -13.44
N LEU A 86 66.64 -16.25 -13.24
CA LEU A 86 65.43 -15.58 -12.70
C LEU A 86 65.29 -14.17 -13.37
N PRO A 87 64.15 -13.41 -13.31
CA PRO A 87 63.10 -13.44 -12.28
C PRO A 87 61.60 -13.30 -12.73
N LEU A 88 60.73 -13.38 -11.71
CA LEU A 88 59.31 -12.98 -11.57
C LEU A 88 58.49 -12.50 -12.79
N VAL A 89 57.33 -13.15 -12.97
CA VAL A 89 56.03 -12.47 -13.19
C VAL A 89 55.02 -13.00 -12.16
N ARG A 90 54.35 -12.10 -11.42
CA ARG A 90 53.25 -12.47 -10.50
C ARG A 90 51.93 -12.54 -11.28
N THR A 91 51.47 -13.73 -11.63
CA THR A 91 50.05 -13.94 -11.97
C THR A 91 49.20 -13.79 -10.71
N ARG A 92 48.42 -12.71 -10.63
CA ARG A 92 47.33 -12.58 -9.66
C ARG A 92 46.30 -13.68 -9.93
N GLN A 93 46.28 -14.72 -9.11
CA GLN A 93 45.10 -15.60 -9.04
C GLN A 93 43.92 -14.77 -8.53
N GLN A 94 42.80 -14.82 -9.24
CA GLN A 94 41.56 -14.18 -8.80
C GLN A 94 40.96 -15.00 -7.66
N GLN A 95 41.07 -14.52 -6.42
CA GLN A 95 40.24 -15.02 -5.32
C GLN A 95 38.79 -14.59 -5.59
N LYS A 96 38.03 -15.45 -6.28
CA LYS A 96 36.59 -15.27 -6.48
C LYS A 96 35.89 -15.44 -5.13
N LYS A 97 35.17 -14.40 -4.71
CA LYS A 97 34.59 -14.25 -3.37
C LYS A 97 33.46 -15.26 -3.10
N MET A 98 33.78 -16.42 -2.54
CA MET A 98 32.82 -17.43 -2.04
C MET A 98 32.43 -17.12 -0.58
N THR A 99 31.72 -16.01 -0.34
CA THR A 99 31.31 -15.56 1.00
C THR A 99 29.93 -14.89 0.97
N THR A 100 28.94 -15.58 0.40
CA THR A 100 27.56 -15.06 0.23
C THR A 100 26.54 -16.08 0.71
N ASP A 101 26.70 -17.34 0.30
CA ASP A 101 25.61 -18.31 0.39
C ASP A 101 25.50 -18.89 1.81
N ALA A 102 26.62 -19.23 2.44
CA ALA A 102 26.65 -19.76 3.81
C ALA A 102 26.09 -18.76 4.84
N ASP A 103 26.49 -17.50 4.74
CA ASP A 103 26.03 -16.41 5.62
C ASP A 103 24.51 -16.20 5.46
N ALA A 104 24.00 -16.29 4.23
CA ALA A 104 22.57 -16.19 3.94
C ALA A 104 21.76 -17.41 4.42
N TYR A 105 22.35 -18.59 4.61
CA TYR A 105 21.68 -19.72 5.25
C TYR A 105 21.58 -19.54 6.77
N SER A 106 22.65 -19.14 7.44
CA SER A 106 22.62 -18.90 8.90
C SER A 106 21.66 -17.77 9.29
N ALA A 107 21.53 -16.74 8.46
CA ALA A 107 20.55 -15.68 8.64
C ALA A 107 19.09 -16.13 8.47
N ILE A 108 18.84 -17.13 7.61
CA ILE A 108 17.51 -17.71 7.46
C ILE A 108 17.17 -18.56 8.68
N GLU A 109 18.10 -19.38 9.19
CA GLU A 109 17.92 -20.16 10.42
C GLU A 109 17.56 -19.26 11.61
N LEU A 110 18.29 -18.15 11.81
CA LEU A 110 17.95 -17.13 12.82
C LEU A 110 16.56 -16.52 12.63
N ALA A 111 16.06 -16.42 11.39
CA ALA A 111 14.70 -15.97 11.11
C ALA A 111 13.65 -17.07 11.38
N LEU A 112 13.95 -18.36 11.19
CA LEU A 112 13.02 -19.45 11.53
C LEU A 112 12.71 -19.47 13.03
N ASP A 113 13.71 -19.20 13.88
CA ASP A 113 13.58 -19.13 15.35
C ASP A 113 12.99 -17.79 15.85
N SER A 114 12.68 -16.86 14.95
CA SER A 114 12.11 -15.55 15.27
C SER A 114 10.71 -15.32 14.69
N VAL A 115 10.40 -15.98 13.57
CA VAL A 115 9.17 -15.77 12.81
C VAL A 115 8.02 -16.60 13.38
N VAL A 116 6.92 -15.92 13.66
CA VAL A 116 5.72 -16.47 14.31
C VAL A 116 4.49 -16.35 13.43
N LYS A 117 3.60 -17.32 13.55
CA LYS A 117 2.32 -17.33 12.85
C LYS A 117 1.27 -16.65 13.70
N ILE A 118 0.58 -15.68 13.13
CA ILE A 118 -0.48 -14.90 13.79
C ILE A 118 -1.83 -15.40 13.32
N PHE A 119 -2.75 -15.56 14.27
CA PHE A 119 -4.16 -15.86 14.05
C PHE A 119 -4.98 -14.75 14.71
N THR A 120 -5.76 -14.03 13.91
CA THR A 120 -6.64 -12.96 14.39
C THR A 120 -8.08 -13.38 14.15
N VAL A 121 -8.96 -13.12 15.12
CA VAL A 121 -10.41 -13.07 14.86
C VAL A 121 -10.86 -11.62 14.94
N SER A 122 -11.42 -11.10 13.85
CA SER A 122 -11.88 -9.72 13.75
C SER A 122 -13.38 -9.62 13.49
N SER A 123 -13.97 -8.49 13.88
CA SER A 123 -15.41 -8.23 13.76
C SER A 123 -15.64 -6.75 13.49
N SER A 124 -15.44 -6.35 12.23
CA SER A 124 -15.54 -4.96 11.79
C SER A 124 -16.97 -4.39 11.94
N PRO A 125 -17.12 -3.10 12.24
CA PRO A 125 -18.44 -2.48 12.42
C PRO A 125 -19.25 -2.41 11.12
N ASN A 126 -20.58 -2.43 11.22
CA ASN A 126 -21.50 -2.16 10.12
C ASN A 126 -21.82 -0.65 10.07
N TYR A 127 -21.42 0.04 9.02
CA TYR A 127 -21.55 1.50 8.95
C TYR A 127 -22.98 1.97 8.61
N PHE A 128 -23.83 1.11 8.02
CA PHE A 128 -25.26 1.38 7.86
C PHE A 128 -26.06 1.10 9.16
N LEU A 129 -25.60 0.15 9.98
CA LEU A 129 -26.21 -0.23 11.26
C LEU A 129 -25.15 -0.12 12.38
N PRO A 130 -24.71 1.10 12.77
CA PRO A 130 -23.53 1.35 13.62
C PRO A 130 -23.60 0.83 15.06
N TRP A 131 -24.73 0.22 15.45
CA TRP A 131 -24.92 -0.54 16.70
C TRP A 131 -24.72 -2.07 16.50
N GLN A 132 -24.21 -2.49 15.35
CA GLN A 132 -23.94 -3.89 14.99
C GLN A 132 -22.53 -4.02 14.39
N ASN A 133 -21.88 -5.14 14.69
CA ASN A 133 -20.69 -5.57 13.95
C ASN A 133 -21.10 -6.59 12.87
N LYS A 134 -20.23 -6.73 11.87
CA LYS A 134 -20.30 -7.78 10.85
C LYS A 134 -19.87 -9.11 11.46
N SER A 135 -20.34 -10.21 10.87
CA SER A 135 -19.98 -11.58 11.28
C SER A 135 -18.46 -11.72 11.43
N GLN A 136 -18.04 -12.36 12.52
CA GLN A 136 -16.63 -12.62 12.81
C GLN A 136 -15.94 -13.34 11.64
N ARG A 137 -14.68 -13.00 11.42
CA ARG A 137 -13.81 -13.63 10.43
C ARG A 137 -12.50 -14.02 11.09
N GLU A 138 -11.96 -15.18 10.71
CA GLU A 138 -10.60 -15.55 11.04
C GLU A 138 -9.67 -15.07 9.92
N SER A 139 -8.56 -14.42 10.29
CA SER A 139 -7.46 -14.07 9.39
C SER A 139 -6.14 -14.59 9.94
N MET A 140 -5.17 -14.75 9.05
CA MET A 140 -3.88 -15.39 9.35
C MET A 140 -2.77 -14.57 8.70
N GLY A 141 -1.69 -14.34 9.43
CA GLY A 141 -0.56 -13.54 9.00
C GLY A 141 0.75 -14.01 9.64
N SER A 142 1.81 -13.24 9.42
CA SER A 142 3.15 -13.48 9.95
C SER A 142 3.58 -12.34 10.85
N GLY A 143 4.51 -12.61 11.75
CA GLY A 143 5.23 -11.61 12.52
C GLY A 143 6.62 -12.11 12.87
N PHE A 144 7.43 -11.27 13.50
CA PHE A 144 8.76 -11.66 13.99
C PHE A 144 9.13 -10.92 15.27
N VAL A 145 9.99 -11.52 16.08
CA VAL A 145 10.44 -10.93 17.33
C VAL A 145 11.46 -9.82 17.07
N ILE A 146 11.22 -8.67 17.71
CA ILE A 146 12.12 -7.52 17.77
C ILE A 146 12.59 -7.31 19.23
N PRO A 147 13.63 -6.49 19.47
CA PRO A 147 14.12 -6.23 20.83
C PRO A 147 13.03 -5.79 21.83
N GLY A 148 13.22 -6.16 23.10
CA GLY A 148 12.30 -5.78 24.18
C GLY A 148 11.05 -6.65 24.31
N ARG A 149 11.10 -7.93 23.88
CA ARG A 149 9.98 -8.89 23.95
C ARG A 149 8.71 -8.38 23.27
N LYS A 150 8.87 -7.98 22.01
CA LYS A 150 7.81 -7.47 21.14
C LYS A 150 7.81 -8.26 19.83
N ILE A 151 6.64 -8.41 19.22
CA ILE A 151 6.47 -8.98 17.88
C ILE A 151 6.05 -7.85 16.95
N LEU A 152 6.74 -7.68 15.82
CA LEU A 152 6.32 -6.76 14.76
C LEU A 152 5.49 -7.53 13.71
N THR A 153 4.42 -6.90 13.21
CA THR A 153 3.57 -7.41 12.12
C THR A 153 2.90 -6.24 11.38
N ASN A 154 2.04 -6.52 10.41
CA ASN A 154 1.21 -5.50 9.75
C ASN A 154 -0.02 -5.12 10.58
N ALA A 155 -0.49 -3.87 10.42
CA ALA A 155 -1.75 -3.43 11.03
C ALA A 155 -2.95 -4.19 10.45
N HIS A 156 -2.98 -4.45 9.12
CA HIS A 156 -4.08 -5.18 8.49
C HIS A 156 -4.23 -6.64 8.95
N VAL A 157 -3.19 -7.23 9.56
CA VAL A 157 -3.25 -8.59 10.15
C VAL A 157 -4.03 -8.59 11.46
N VAL A 158 -4.08 -7.45 12.18
CA VAL A 158 -4.74 -7.31 13.50
C VAL A 158 -5.83 -6.23 13.54
N ALA A 159 -6.29 -5.75 12.38
CA ALA A 159 -7.33 -4.72 12.31
C ALA A 159 -8.72 -5.25 12.69
N ASP A 160 -9.48 -4.44 13.42
CA ASP A 160 -10.81 -4.75 13.99
C ASP A 160 -10.82 -6.03 14.86
N HIS A 161 -9.71 -6.32 15.54
CA HIS A 161 -9.50 -7.55 16.29
C HIS A 161 -10.40 -7.68 17.53
N THR A 162 -10.86 -8.90 17.80
CA THR A 162 -11.53 -9.30 19.04
C THR A 162 -10.66 -10.20 19.92
N PHE A 163 -9.78 -11.00 19.30
CA PHE A 163 -8.64 -11.65 19.96
C PHE A 163 -7.54 -11.95 18.94
N VAL A 164 -6.30 -12.03 19.43
CA VAL A 164 -5.11 -12.39 18.65
C VAL A 164 -4.37 -13.53 19.36
N LEU A 165 -3.94 -14.53 18.58
CA LEU A 165 -3.08 -15.62 19.04
C LEU A 165 -1.81 -15.67 18.18
N VAL A 166 -0.70 -16.10 18.77
CA VAL A 166 0.56 -16.36 18.07
C VAL A 166 1.06 -17.78 18.30
N ARG A 167 1.77 -18.34 17.34
CA ARG A 167 2.39 -19.67 17.42
C ARG A 167 3.84 -19.63 16.89
N LYS A 168 4.77 -20.22 17.65
CA LYS A 168 6.18 -20.35 17.25
C LYS A 168 6.34 -21.26 16.03
N HIS A 169 7.47 -21.17 15.34
CA HIS A 169 7.90 -22.25 14.45
C HIS A 169 8.08 -23.56 15.24
N GLY A 170 7.83 -24.71 14.62
CA GLY A 170 7.92 -26.05 15.23
C GLY A 170 6.91 -26.38 16.35
N SER A 171 6.28 -25.40 17.00
CA SER A 171 5.39 -25.62 18.14
C SER A 171 3.91 -25.74 17.74
N PRO A 172 3.13 -26.64 18.36
CA PRO A 172 1.67 -26.66 18.21
C PRO A 172 0.96 -25.58 19.07
N THR A 173 1.61 -25.10 20.14
CA THR A 173 0.99 -24.27 21.18
C THR A 173 0.68 -22.85 20.66
N LYS A 174 -0.59 -22.45 20.70
CA LYS A 174 -1.02 -21.07 20.45
C LYS A 174 -1.05 -20.30 21.78
N TYR A 175 -0.38 -19.15 21.82
CA TYR A 175 -0.34 -18.24 22.96
C TYR A 175 -1.20 -17.02 22.69
N ARG A 176 -1.85 -16.47 23.71
CA ARG A 176 -2.56 -15.18 23.60
C ARG A 176 -1.55 -14.05 23.39
N ALA A 177 -1.85 -13.17 22.44
CA ALA A 177 -1.10 -11.93 22.24
C ALA A 177 -2.03 -10.73 22.39
N GLU A 178 -1.48 -9.60 22.85
CA GLU A 178 -2.20 -8.34 22.98
C GLU A 178 -1.54 -7.28 22.10
N VAL A 179 -2.34 -6.39 21.52
CA VAL A 179 -1.85 -5.37 20.58
C VAL A 179 -1.42 -4.12 21.35
N GLN A 180 -0.11 -3.90 21.47
CA GLN A 180 0.47 -2.76 22.19
C GLN A 180 0.30 -1.44 21.42
N ALA A 181 0.42 -1.48 20.10
CA ALA A 181 0.25 -0.29 19.24
C ALA A 181 -0.09 -0.68 17.80
N ILE A 182 -0.88 0.15 17.13
CA ILE A 182 -1.21 0.02 15.70
C ILE A 182 -0.97 1.36 15.00
N GLY A 183 -0.29 1.33 13.86
CA GLY A 183 -0.10 2.45 12.95
C GLY A 183 -0.64 2.09 11.57
N HIS A 184 -1.94 2.30 11.34
CA HIS A 184 -2.59 1.94 10.08
C HIS A 184 -1.95 2.63 8.87
N GLU A 185 -1.55 3.91 9.00
CA GLU A 185 -0.94 4.73 7.93
C GLU A 185 0.33 4.09 7.32
N CYS A 186 1.15 3.46 8.15
CA CYS A 186 2.33 2.68 7.74
C CYS A 186 2.10 1.18 7.70
N ASP A 187 0.88 0.72 7.94
CA ASP A 187 0.53 -0.70 8.05
C ASP A 187 1.44 -1.52 8.99
N LEU A 188 1.69 -1.02 10.21
CA LEU A 188 2.50 -1.70 11.24
C LEU A 188 1.73 -1.88 12.55
N ALA A 189 1.97 -2.98 13.25
CA ALA A 189 1.48 -3.22 14.61
C ALA A 189 2.52 -3.93 15.49
N ILE A 190 2.49 -3.63 16.79
CA ILE A 190 3.30 -4.27 17.83
C ILE A 190 2.41 -5.19 18.67
N LEU A 191 2.79 -6.46 18.79
CA LEU A 191 2.15 -7.41 19.72
C LEU A 191 3.08 -7.72 20.90
N VAL A 192 2.49 -8.02 22.05
CA VAL A 192 3.15 -8.54 23.25
C VAL A 192 2.51 -9.85 23.70
N VAL A 193 3.26 -10.68 24.42
CA VAL A 193 2.82 -12.00 24.92
C VAL A 193 3.27 -12.13 26.38
N GLU A 194 2.33 -12.41 27.27
CA GLU A 194 2.58 -12.52 28.72
C GLU A 194 3.26 -13.83 29.13
N SER A 195 3.14 -14.88 28.31
CA SER A 195 3.67 -16.21 28.62
C SER A 195 5.19 -16.26 28.47
N GLU A 196 5.91 -16.58 29.55
CA GLU A 196 7.36 -16.84 29.52
C GLU A 196 7.72 -18.04 28.62
N GLU A 197 6.89 -19.11 28.63
CA GLU A 197 7.05 -20.30 27.77
C GLU A 197 7.07 -19.92 26.28
N PHE A 198 6.36 -18.87 25.86
CA PHE A 198 6.46 -18.34 24.50
C PHE A 198 7.87 -17.78 24.22
N TRP A 199 8.45 -17.01 25.14
CA TRP A 199 9.77 -16.38 24.95
C TRP A 199 10.94 -17.37 25.03
N GLU A 200 10.78 -18.54 25.64
CA GLU A 200 11.79 -19.60 25.67
C GLU A 200 12.20 -20.04 24.25
N GLY A 201 13.49 -19.90 23.93
CA GLY A 201 14.07 -20.24 22.63
C GLY A 201 13.85 -19.21 21.52
N MET A 202 13.10 -18.12 21.75
CA MET A 202 12.85 -17.11 20.72
C MET A 202 14.02 -16.14 20.57
N ASN A 203 14.56 -16.02 19.35
CA ASN A 203 15.57 -15.02 19.00
C ASN A 203 14.91 -13.75 18.44
N PHE A 204 15.47 -12.58 18.73
CA PHE A 204 15.06 -11.33 18.08
C PHE A 204 15.89 -11.07 16.81
N LEU A 205 15.29 -10.39 15.83
CA LEU A 205 15.99 -9.94 14.63
C LEU A 205 16.40 -8.46 14.74
N GLU A 206 17.61 -8.14 14.31
CA GLU A 206 18.07 -6.76 14.22
C GLU A 206 17.52 -6.05 12.97
N LEU A 207 17.09 -4.79 13.15
CA LEU A 207 16.77 -3.91 12.03
C LEU A 207 18.06 -3.42 11.36
N GLY A 208 18.16 -3.61 10.04
CA GLY A 208 19.31 -3.16 9.25
C GLY A 208 19.14 -1.73 8.72
N ASP A 209 19.48 -1.58 7.45
CA ASP A 209 19.33 -0.35 6.67
C ASP A 209 18.48 -0.62 5.42
N ILE A 210 18.05 0.44 4.73
CA ILE A 210 17.35 0.30 3.44
C ILE A 210 18.34 -0.33 2.43
N PRO A 211 18.00 -1.45 1.78
CA PRO A 211 18.81 -2.04 0.72
C PRO A 211 18.94 -1.12 -0.50
N TYR A 212 19.92 -1.41 -1.35
CA TYR A 212 20.08 -0.82 -2.69
C TYR A 212 19.39 -1.67 -3.76
N LEU A 213 19.18 -1.07 -4.94
CA LEU A 213 18.67 -1.78 -6.12
C LEU A 213 19.56 -2.99 -6.45
N GLN A 214 18.92 -4.09 -6.85
CA GLN A 214 19.56 -5.40 -7.15
C GLN A 214 20.16 -6.15 -5.95
N GLU A 215 20.10 -5.64 -4.72
CA GLU A 215 20.50 -6.42 -3.54
C GLU A 215 19.49 -7.53 -3.23
N ALA A 216 20.00 -8.69 -2.81
CA ALA A 216 19.20 -9.89 -2.57
C ALA A 216 18.46 -9.83 -1.23
N VAL A 217 17.17 -10.17 -1.27
CA VAL A 217 16.26 -10.15 -0.13
C VAL A 217 15.52 -11.48 -0.03
N ALA A 218 15.38 -12.01 1.19
CA ALA A 218 14.61 -13.22 1.50
C ALA A 218 13.46 -12.87 2.44
N VAL A 219 12.22 -13.04 2.00
CA VAL A 219 11.02 -12.86 2.83
C VAL A 219 10.65 -14.19 3.48
N VAL A 220 10.42 -14.16 4.80
CA VAL A 220 10.09 -15.32 5.61
C VAL A 220 8.70 -15.15 6.21
N GLY A 221 7.83 -16.17 6.11
CA GLY A 221 6.45 -16.07 6.61
C GLY A 221 5.65 -17.36 6.48
N TYR A 222 4.36 -17.29 6.80
CA TYR A 222 3.42 -18.42 6.78
C TYR A 222 2.34 -18.21 5.71
N PRO A 223 2.38 -18.91 4.56
CA PRO A 223 1.43 -18.70 3.48
C PRO A 223 0.02 -19.18 3.87
N GLN A 224 -1.00 -18.54 3.31
CA GLN A 224 -2.41 -18.88 3.57
C GLN A 224 -2.68 -20.37 3.31
N GLY A 225 -3.37 -21.02 4.27
CA GLY A 225 -3.66 -22.45 4.25
C GLY A 225 -2.49 -23.37 4.64
N GLY A 226 -1.24 -22.89 4.62
CA GLY A 226 -0.06 -23.66 5.04
C GLY A 226 0.30 -23.44 6.50
N ASP A 227 0.58 -24.51 7.24
CA ASP A 227 1.02 -24.42 8.65
C ASP A 227 2.54 -24.41 8.84
N ASN A 228 3.28 -24.79 7.80
CA ASN A 228 4.72 -24.65 7.69
C ASN A 228 5.14 -23.23 7.28
N ILE A 229 6.38 -22.88 7.61
CA ILE A 229 7.03 -21.64 7.17
C ILE A 229 7.43 -21.72 5.69
N SER A 230 7.49 -20.57 5.03
CA SER A 230 7.88 -20.39 3.64
C SER A 230 8.93 -19.29 3.54
N VAL A 231 9.85 -19.43 2.58
CA VAL A 231 10.88 -18.45 2.27
C VAL A 231 10.82 -18.15 0.77
N THR A 232 10.50 -16.91 0.40
CA THR A 232 10.60 -16.43 -0.99
C THR A 232 11.82 -15.52 -1.14
N LYS A 233 12.66 -15.80 -2.13
CA LYS A 233 13.87 -15.01 -2.42
C LYS A 233 13.68 -14.20 -3.70
N GLY A 234 14.30 -13.03 -3.74
CA GLY A 234 14.33 -12.13 -4.89
C GLY A 234 15.38 -11.04 -4.68
N VAL A 235 15.26 -9.96 -5.43
CA VAL A 235 16.08 -8.74 -5.32
C VAL A 235 15.21 -7.50 -5.20
N VAL A 236 15.81 -6.40 -4.74
CA VAL A 236 15.18 -5.07 -4.79
C VAL A 236 15.05 -4.58 -6.22
N SER A 237 13.81 -4.39 -6.67
CA SER A 237 13.47 -3.86 -7.99
C SER A 237 13.38 -2.34 -8.01
N ARG A 238 12.92 -1.71 -6.91
CA ARG A 238 12.73 -0.26 -6.80
C ARG A 238 12.64 0.20 -5.34
N VAL A 239 12.95 1.47 -5.08
CA VAL A 239 12.52 2.19 -3.87
C VAL A 239 11.74 3.42 -4.33
N GLU A 240 10.47 3.56 -3.93
CA GLU A 240 9.61 4.68 -4.35
C GLU A 240 8.55 5.00 -3.28
N PRO A 241 7.90 6.18 -3.32
CA PRO A 241 6.68 6.42 -2.57
C PRO A 241 5.56 5.57 -3.16
N THR A 242 4.84 4.82 -2.33
CA THR A 242 3.69 4.02 -2.77
C THR A 242 2.51 4.31 -1.85
N GLN A 243 1.29 4.21 -2.40
CA GLN A 243 0.05 4.31 -1.65
C GLN A 243 -0.10 3.07 -0.75
N TYR A 244 -0.03 3.21 0.57
CA TYR A 244 -0.30 2.12 1.50
C TYR A 244 -1.82 1.91 1.57
N VAL A 245 -2.33 0.81 1.00
CA VAL A 245 -3.78 0.59 0.83
C VAL A 245 -4.54 0.52 2.16
N HIS A 246 -3.96 -0.08 3.21
CA HIS A 246 -4.56 -0.12 4.54
C HIS A 246 -4.51 1.24 5.28
N GLY A 247 -3.52 2.08 4.93
CA GLY A 247 -3.24 3.33 5.62
C GLY A 247 -3.76 4.59 4.96
N ALA A 248 -4.34 4.49 3.76
CA ALA A 248 -4.70 5.60 2.88
C ALA A 248 -3.59 6.65 2.62
N THR A 249 -2.34 6.36 2.96
CA THR A 249 -1.23 7.32 3.01
C THR A 249 -0.14 6.94 2.02
N GLN A 250 0.53 7.92 1.40
CA GLN A 250 1.72 7.68 0.59
C GLN A 250 2.97 7.76 1.47
N LEU A 251 3.71 6.66 1.55
CA LEU A 251 4.99 6.55 2.27
C LEU A 251 5.99 5.80 1.39
N MET A 252 7.28 5.86 1.74
CA MET A 252 8.29 5.05 1.06
C MET A 252 7.97 3.56 1.22
N ALA A 253 8.02 2.81 0.12
CA ALA A 253 8.08 1.36 0.09
C ALA A 253 9.27 0.91 -0.75
N ILE A 254 9.72 -0.32 -0.52
CA ILE A 254 10.67 -1.01 -1.40
C ILE A 254 9.90 -2.06 -2.19
N GLN A 255 10.01 -2.02 -3.52
CA GLN A 255 9.50 -3.05 -4.41
C GLN A 255 10.54 -4.17 -4.56
N ILE A 256 10.09 -5.43 -4.46
CA ILE A 256 10.91 -6.63 -4.69
C ILE A 256 10.23 -7.55 -5.72
N ASP A 257 11.01 -8.39 -6.40
CA ASP A 257 10.49 -9.41 -7.33
C ASP A 257 10.20 -10.77 -6.65
N ALA A 258 10.47 -10.90 -5.34
CA ALA A 258 10.07 -12.06 -4.56
C ALA A 258 8.53 -12.10 -4.40
N ALA A 259 7.94 -13.27 -4.62
CA ALA A 259 6.50 -13.45 -4.47
C ALA A 259 6.04 -13.20 -3.02
N ILE A 260 5.11 -12.26 -2.85
CA ILE A 260 4.35 -12.02 -1.61
C ILE A 260 2.95 -12.58 -1.78
N ASN A 261 2.64 -13.62 -1.01
CA ASN A 261 1.32 -14.25 -0.96
C ASN A 261 0.60 -13.86 0.34
N PRO A 262 -0.75 -13.88 0.38
CA PRO A 262 -1.51 -13.77 1.61
C PRO A 262 -0.98 -14.70 2.70
N GLY A 263 -0.92 -14.20 3.94
CA GLY A 263 -0.31 -14.87 5.09
C GLY A 263 1.17 -14.51 5.33
N ASN A 264 1.97 -14.27 4.28
CA ASN A 264 3.36 -13.80 4.45
C ASN A 264 3.43 -12.33 4.91
N SER A 265 2.35 -11.56 4.76
CA SER A 265 2.18 -10.22 5.34
C SER A 265 2.57 -10.18 6.82
N GLY A 266 3.35 -9.18 7.21
CA GLY A 266 3.87 -8.99 8.56
C GLY A 266 5.16 -9.76 8.85
N GLY A 267 5.58 -10.68 7.98
CA GLY A 267 6.85 -11.39 8.07
C GLY A 267 8.05 -10.50 7.72
N PRO A 268 9.27 -10.82 8.19
CA PRO A 268 10.45 -10.03 7.91
C PRO A 268 10.97 -10.29 6.50
N ALA A 269 11.47 -9.22 5.87
CA ALA A 269 12.32 -9.26 4.70
C ALA A 269 13.77 -9.14 5.15
N ILE A 270 14.57 -10.18 4.93
CA ILE A 270 15.95 -10.33 5.41
C ILE A 270 16.94 -9.96 4.29
N MET A 271 17.93 -9.14 4.61
CA MET A 271 19.11 -8.85 3.79
C MET A 271 20.37 -9.15 4.60
N GLY A 272 21.22 -10.05 4.11
CA GLY A 272 22.33 -10.59 4.91
C GLY A 272 21.76 -11.16 6.21
N ASN A 273 22.22 -10.65 7.35
CA ASN A 273 21.83 -11.11 8.69
C ASN A 273 20.81 -10.18 9.40
N LYS A 274 20.19 -9.22 8.68
CA LYS A 274 19.32 -8.18 9.28
C LYS A 274 18.03 -7.97 8.51
N VAL A 275 17.04 -7.37 9.17
CA VAL A 275 15.74 -7.01 8.56
C VAL A 275 15.88 -5.75 7.71
N ALA A 276 15.61 -5.87 6.42
CA ALA A 276 15.48 -4.78 5.44
C ALA A 276 14.07 -4.16 5.42
N GLY A 277 13.05 -4.90 5.88
CA GLY A 277 11.69 -4.39 6.01
C GLY A 277 10.67 -5.43 6.51
N VAL A 278 9.40 -5.02 6.60
CA VAL A 278 8.25 -5.93 6.85
C VAL A 278 7.54 -6.18 5.52
N ALA A 279 7.29 -7.44 5.15
CA ALA A 279 6.55 -7.76 3.94
C ALA A 279 5.08 -7.34 4.04
N PHE A 280 4.54 -6.68 3.00
CA PHE A 280 3.13 -6.31 2.92
C PHE A 280 2.62 -6.41 1.47
N GLN A 281 1.36 -6.83 1.29
CA GLN A 281 0.74 -6.93 -0.03
C GLN A 281 -0.05 -5.66 -0.35
N ASN A 282 0.43 -4.88 -1.32
CA ASN A 282 -0.09 -3.54 -1.57
C ASN A 282 -0.94 -3.38 -2.85
N LEU A 283 -0.91 -4.35 -3.77
CA LEU A 283 -1.79 -4.39 -4.94
C LEU A 283 -2.36 -5.79 -5.17
N ALA A 284 -3.63 -5.85 -5.56
CA ALA A 284 -4.26 -7.04 -6.13
C ALA A 284 -4.08 -7.03 -7.66
N GLY A 285 -3.79 -8.20 -8.25
CA GLY A 285 -3.69 -8.37 -9.71
C GLY A 285 -2.31 -8.07 -10.34
N ALA A 286 -1.28 -7.78 -9.54
CA ALA A 286 0.10 -7.68 -10.01
C ALA A 286 0.86 -8.98 -9.72
N GLU A 287 1.26 -9.72 -10.76
CA GLU A 287 2.09 -10.93 -10.61
C GLU A 287 3.56 -10.56 -10.34
N ASN A 288 4.22 -11.29 -9.44
CA ASN A 288 5.64 -11.15 -9.10
C ASN A 288 6.08 -9.72 -8.68
N ILE A 289 5.17 -8.96 -8.07
CA ILE A 289 5.47 -7.66 -7.46
C ILE A 289 5.16 -7.73 -5.95
N GLY A 290 6.23 -7.83 -5.16
CA GLY A 290 6.18 -7.71 -3.71
C GLY A 290 6.51 -6.29 -3.24
N TYR A 291 6.00 -5.92 -2.06
CA TYR A 291 6.41 -4.70 -1.38
C TYR A 291 6.86 -5.00 0.06
N ILE A 292 7.83 -4.24 0.55
CA ILE A 292 8.28 -4.28 1.95
C ILE A 292 8.32 -2.87 2.55
N ILE A 293 7.86 -2.76 3.80
CA ILE A 293 7.86 -1.54 4.61
C ILE A 293 9.30 -1.30 5.06
N PRO A 294 9.96 -0.20 4.65
CA PRO A 294 11.40 -0.05 4.81
C PRO A 294 11.78 0.34 6.24
N VAL A 295 13.02 0.01 6.64
CA VAL A 295 13.51 0.24 8.01
C VAL A 295 13.29 1.66 8.57
N PRO A 296 13.39 2.78 7.82
CA PRO A 296 13.09 4.12 8.36
C PRO A 296 11.64 4.29 8.81
N VAL A 297 10.68 3.72 8.07
CA VAL A 297 9.25 3.74 8.43
C VAL A 297 9.02 2.91 9.70
N ILE A 298 9.71 1.76 9.82
CA ILE A 298 9.69 0.94 11.04
C ILE A 298 10.31 1.70 12.23
N LYS A 299 11.48 2.34 12.04
CA LYS A 299 12.18 3.09 13.10
C LYS A 299 11.37 4.32 13.55
N HIS A 300 10.70 5.04 12.62
CA HIS A 300 9.79 6.15 12.93
C HIS A 300 8.58 5.67 13.74
N PHE A 301 7.92 4.59 13.30
CA PHE A 301 6.81 3.95 14.02
C PHE A 301 7.20 3.52 15.44
N LEU A 302 8.30 2.78 15.58
CA LEU A 302 8.78 2.28 16.88
C LEU A 302 9.15 3.43 17.84
N ALA A 303 9.89 4.44 17.37
CA ALA A 303 10.27 5.59 18.19
C ALA A 303 9.06 6.42 18.62
N GLY A 304 8.08 6.65 17.74
CA GLY A 304 6.85 7.37 18.09
C GLY A 304 6.02 6.65 19.17
N VAL A 305 5.98 5.31 19.13
CA VAL A 305 5.34 4.48 20.14
C VAL A 305 6.11 4.47 21.46
N GLU A 306 7.45 4.40 21.41
CA GLU A 306 8.30 4.42 22.60
C GLU A 306 8.27 5.78 23.32
N GLU A 307 8.31 6.89 22.57
CA GLU A 307 8.34 8.25 23.13
C GLU A 307 6.98 8.74 23.67
N SER A 308 5.86 8.19 23.19
CA SER A 308 4.51 8.67 23.54
C SER A 308 3.54 7.62 24.09
N GLY A 309 3.96 6.35 24.13
CA GLY A 309 3.13 5.20 24.53
C GLY A 309 2.08 4.78 23.50
N LYS A 310 2.05 5.38 22.31
CA LYS A 310 1.05 5.11 21.25
C LYS A 310 1.54 5.53 19.87
N TYR A 311 0.82 5.13 18.82
CA TYR A 311 1.09 5.65 17.48
C TYR A 311 0.70 7.14 17.37
N VAL A 312 1.53 7.93 16.67
CA VAL A 312 1.40 9.41 16.61
C VAL A 312 1.09 9.97 15.22
N GLY A 313 1.21 9.19 14.14
CA GLY A 313 0.94 9.63 12.78
C GLY A 313 2.18 10.12 11.99
N PHE A 314 2.12 10.06 10.66
CA PHE A 314 3.11 10.71 9.78
C PHE A 314 2.80 12.19 9.56
N CYS A 315 3.85 13.00 9.41
CA CYS A 315 3.72 14.43 9.19
C CYS A 315 3.34 14.79 7.75
N SER A 316 2.61 15.90 7.57
CA SER A 316 2.31 16.48 6.26
C SER A 316 2.34 18.01 6.28
N LEU A 317 2.84 18.63 5.21
CA LEU A 317 2.70 20.07 4.94
C LEU A 317 1.26 20.45 4.54
N GLY A 318 0.44 19.48 4.14
CA GLY A 318 -0.94 19.71 3.69
C GLY A 318 -1.06 20.47 2.38
N LEU A 319 -0.10 20.32 1.47
CA LEU A 319 -0.05 21.01 0.18
C LEU A 319 -0.49 20.08 -0.95
N LEU A 320 -1.15 20.64 -1.97
CA LEU A 320 -1.29 20.01 -3.28
C LEU A 320 -0.38 20.75 -4.25
N CYS A 321 0.69 20.09 -4.67
CA CYS A 321 1.71 20.68 -5.53
C CYS A 321 1.52 20.30 -7.01
N GLN A 322 1.96 21.18 -7.92
CA GLN A 322 2.00 20.95 -9.36
C GLN A 322 3.46 21.02 -9.86
N PRO A 323 3.92 20.06 -10.68
CA PRO A 323 5.21 20.12 -11.38
C PRO A 323 5.37 21.38 -12.25
N THR A 324 6.58 21.93 -12.29
CA THR A 324 6.93 23.16 -13.02
C THR A 324 7.79 22.90 -14.28
N GLU A 325 7.75 21.69 -14.83
CA GLU A 325 8.54 21.29 -16.01
C GLU A 325 8.32 22.21 -17.23
N ASN A 326 7.12 22.76 -17.38
CA ASN A 326 6.78 23.71 -18.43
C ASN A 326 7.54 25.04 -18.27
N ILE A 327 8.36 25.39 -19.25
CA ILE A 327 9.19 26.61 -19.25
C ILE A 327 8.34 27.89 -19.14
N GLN A 328 7.17 27.96 -19.80
CA GLN A 328 6.33 29.16 -19.75
C GLN A 328 5.66 29.35 -18.40
N LEU A 329 5.38 28.27 -17.67
CA LEU A 329 4.91 28.32 -16.28
C LEU A 329 6.00 28.92 -15.36
N ARG A 330 7.26 28.48 -15.53
CA ARG A 330 8.42 29.04 -14.79
C ARG A 330 8.66 30.51 -15.11
N ASN A 331 8.58 30.88 -16.39
CA ASN A 331 8.69 32.28 -16.85
C ASN A 331 7.59 33.16 -16.24
N HIS A 332 6.34 32.69 -16.19
CA HIS A 332 5.22 33.42 -15.61
C HIS A 332 5.45 33.76 -14.12
N PHE A 333 5.95 32.79 -13.35
CA PHE A 333 6.31 32.98 -11.94
C PHE A 333 7.70 33.59 -11.71
N LYS A 334 8.38 34.04 -12.78
CA LYS A 334 9.70 34.72 -12.75
C LYS A 334 10.81 33.86 -12.12
N MET A 335 10.73 32.53 -12.25
CA MET A 335 11.84 31.65 -11.87
C MET A 335 13.05 31.92 -12.76
N GLN A 336 14.24 32.00 -12.18
CA GLN A 336 15.50 32.05 -12.93
C GLN A 336 15.80 30.66 -13.54
N SER A 337 16.66 30.59 -14.55
CA SER A 337 16.96 29.36 -15.31
C SER A 337 17.53 28.22 -14.43
N GLU A 338 18.23 28.61 -13.36
CA GLU A 338 18.85 27.78 -12.33
C GLU A 338 17.89 27.38 -11.20
N MET A 339 16.72 28.01 -11.09
CA MET A 339 15.74 27.68 -10.05
C MET A 339 14.94 26.43 -10.43
N THR A 340 14.72 25.55 -9.45
CA THR A 340 13.77 24.45 -9.57
C THR A 340 12.79 24.42 -8.40
N GLY A 341 11.62 23.84 -8.60
CA GLY A 341 10.62 23.71 -7.54
C GLY A 341 9.23 23.28 -8.00
N VAL A 342 8.28 23.25 -7.06
CA VAL A 342 6.88 22.87 -7.32
C VAL A 342 5.89 23.96 -6.90
N LEU A 343 4.85 24.16 -7.71
CA LEU A 343 3.84 25.22 -7.54
C LEU A 343 2.74 24.79 -6.55
N VAL A 344 2.46 25.61 -5.54
CA VAL A 344 1.43 25.36 -4.52
C VAL A 344 0.03 25.68 -5.08
N SER A 345 -0.72 24.65 -5.45
CA SER A 345 -2.05 24.80 -6.07
C SER A 345 -3.21 24.86 -5.05
N LYS A 346 -3.06 24.19 -3.89
CA LYS A 346 -4.03 24.15 -2.79
C LYS A 346 -3.28 23.95 -1.47
N ILE A 347 -3.80 24.52 -0.39
CA ILE A 347 -3.30 24.33 0.98
C ILE A 347 -4.46 23.84 1.86
N ASN A 348 -4.21 22.87 2.73
CA ASN A 348 -5.16 22.38 3.72
C ASN A 348 -5.33 23.42 4.84
N PRO A 349 -6.55 23.93 5.12
CA PRO A 349 -6.78 24.90 6.20
C PRO A 349 -6.35 24.42 7.59
N LEU A 350 -6.13 23.11 7.78
CA LEU A 350 -5.61 22.55 9.02
C LEU A 350 -4.09 22.38 9.04
N SER A 351 -3.30 22.76 8.03
CA SER A 351 -1.84 22.78 8.14
C SER A 351 -1.31 24.14 8.61
N ASP A 352 -0.14 24.15 9.26
CA ASP A 352 0.51 25.39 9.68
C ASP A 352 0.91 26.27 8.48
N ALA A 353 1.26 25.61 7.37
CA ALA A 353 1.54 26.25 6.08
C ALA A 353 0.39 27.13 5.57
N TYR A 354 -0.86 26.92 5.97
CA TYR A 354 -2.01 27.75 5.57
C TYR A 354 -1.89 29.23 6.00
N ASN A 355 -1.17 29.50 7.10
CA ASN A 355 -0.99 30.85 7.62
C ASN A 355 0.27 31.56 7.06
N ILE A 356 1.11 30.84 6.31
CA ILE A 356 2.50 31.20 6.01
C ILE A 356 2.76 31.19 4.49
N LEU A 357 2.42 30.05 3.86
CA LEU A 357 2.45 29.87 2.43
C LEU A 357 1.15 30.38 1.79
N LYS A 358 1.19 30.60 0.49
CA LYS A 358 0.06 31.04 -0.32
C LYS A 358 -0.12 30.10 -1.51
N LYS A 359 -1.33 30.11 -2.07
CA LYS A 359 -1.52 29.60 -3.43
C LYS A 359 -0.59 30.39 -4.37
N ASP A 360 -0.04 29.68 -5.34
CA ASP A 360 0.86 30.20 -6.37
C ASP A 360 2.28 30.58 -5.88
N ASP A 361 2.64 30.26 -4.63
CA ASP A 361 4.04 30.13 -4.22
C ASP A 361 4.70 28.94 -4.94
N ILE A 362 6.01 29.00 -5.21
CA ILE A 362 6.80 27.86 -5.71
C ILE A 362 7.80 27.42 -4.64
N ILE A 363 7.70 26.17 -4.18
CA ILE A 363 8.62 25.60 -3.17
C ILE A 363 9.95 25.25 -3.84
N LEU A 364 11.03 25.89 -3.41
CA LEU A 364 12.39 25.71 -3.94
C LEU A 364 13.19 24.68 -3.13
N THR A 365 13.13 24.78 -1.80
CA THR A 365 13.85 23.86 -0.90
C THR A 365 13.03 23.48 0.33
N PHE A 366 13.34 22.31 0.90
CA PHE A 366 12.85 21.83 2.19
C PHE A 366 14.05 21.38 3.03
N ASP A 367 14.25 21.97 4.21
CA ASP A 367 15.45 21.83 5.04
C ASP A 367 16.77 22.01 4.27
N GLY A 368 16.79 22.97 3.33
CA GLY A 368 17.92 23.23 2.44
C GLY A 368 18.10 22.24 1.28
N VAL A 369 17.35 21.14 1.25
CA VAL A 369 17.37 20.16 0.14
C VAL A 369 16.61 20.74 -1.06
N PRO A 370 17.23 20.87 -2.25
CA PRO A 370 16.57 21.44 -3.42
C PRO A 370 15.56 20.48 -4.06
N ILE A 371 14.35 21.00 -4.32
CA ILE A 371 13.25 20.28 -4.98
C ILE A 371 13.32 20.55 -6.48
N ALA A 372 13.30 19.49 -7.30
CA ALA A 372 13.29 19.59 -8.75
C ALA A 372 11.88 19.89 -9.32
N ASN A 373 11.82 20.23 -10.61
CA ASN A 373 10.59 20.65 -11.28
C ASN A 373 9.52 19.54 -11.38
N ASP A 374 9.91 18.29 -11.17
CA ASP A 374 9.07 17.09 -11.07
C ASP A 374 8.57 16.81 -9.63
N GLY A 375 9.00 17.59 -8.64
CA GLY A 375 8.72 17.36 -7.22
C GLY A 375 9.69 16.39 -6.52
N THR A 376 10.76 15.97 -7.18
CA THR A 376 11.74 15.06 -6.56
C THR A 376 12.88 15.78 -5.86
N VAL A 377 13.46 15.12 -4.86
CA VAL A 377 14.69 15.49 -4.14
C VAL A 377 15.76 14.41 -4.35
N PRO A 378 17.07 14.73 -4.20
CA PRO A 378 18.11 13.70 -4.15
C PRO A 378 17.88 12.74 -2.99
N PHE A 379 18.03 11.43 -3.22
CA PHE A 379 17.84 10.41 -2.18
C PHE A 379 19.14 9.67 -1.83
N ARG A 380 19.71 8.95 -2.80
CA ARG A 380 20.90 8.10 -2.64
C ARG A 380 21.67 8.02 -3.96
N ASN A 381 22.98 8.23 -3.98
CA ASN A 381 23.84 8.06 -5.18
C ASN A 381 23.35 8.79 -6.45
N ARG A 382 22.46 8.16 -7.24
CA ARG A 382 21.80 8.71 -8.45
C ARG A 382 20.27 8.59 -8.41
N GLU A 383 19.72 8.07 -7.33
CA GLU A 383 18.29 7.91 -7.06
C GLU A 383 17.66 9.22 -6.56
N ARG A 384 16.38 9.41 -6.89
CA ARG A 384 15.56 10.56 -6.50
C ARG A 384 14.22 10.05 -5.99
N ILE A 385 13.61 10.77 -5.04
CA ILE A 385 12.32 10.44 -4.42
C ILE A 385 11.46 11.71 -4.31
N THR A 386 10.14 11.63 -4.16
CA THR A 386 9.33 12.85 -3.95
C THR A 386 9.70 13.55 -2.64
N PHE A 387 9.58 14.88 -2.60
CA PHE A 387 9.93 15.67 -1.41
C PHE A 387 9.10 15.30 -0.17
N ASP A 388 7.91 14.70 -0.33
CA ASP A 388 7.04 14.18 0.74
C ASP A 388 7.73 13.13 1.63
N TYR A 389 8.77 12.45 1.14
CA TYR A 389 9.63 11.60 1.97
C TYR A 389 10.29 12.39 3.10
N LEU A 390 10.83 13.59 2.81
CA LEU A 390 11.45 14.45 3.82
C LEU A 390 10.42 14.97 4.84
N VAL A 391 9.19 15.21 4.38
CA VAL A 391 8.08 15.70 5.21
C VAL A 391 7.56 14.59 6.14
N SER A 392 7.36 13.39 5.62
CA SER A 392 6.79 12.26 6.38
C SER A 392 7.73 11.73 7.46
N MET A 393 9.04 11.69 7.20
CA MET A 393 10.04 11.22 8.18
C MET A 393 10.26 12.15 9.38
N LYS A 394 9.66 13.35 9.40
CA LYS A 394 9.66 14.28 10.54
C LYS A 394 8.75 13.78 11.66
N LYS A 395 9.10 14.11 12.91
CA LYS A 395 8.24 13.86 14.08
C LYS A 395 7.16 14.95 14.21
N PRO A 396 5.98 14.62 14.78
CA PRO A 396 4.96 15.62 15.06
C PRO A 396 5.46 16.77 15.94
N ASN A 397 5.14 18.00 15.50
CA ASN A 397 5.57 19.28 16.07
C ASN A 397 7.04 19.67 15.81
N GLU A 398 7.80 18.93 14.99
CA GLU A 398 9.07 19.44 14.45
C GLU A 398 8.83 20.56 13.43
N THR A 399 9.72 21.55 13.42
CA THR A 399 9.76 22.58 12.38
C THR A 399 10.59 22.11 11.18
N ALA A 400 10.19 22.53 9.98
CA ALA A 400 11.00 22.44 8.77
C ALA A 400 11.19 23.83 8.15
N VAL A 401 12.37 24.05 7.56
CA VAL A 401 12.73 25.29 6.85
C VAL A 401 12.30 25.15 5.40
N VAL A 402 11.35 25.97 4.97
CA VAL A 402 10.79 25.92 3.61
C VAL A 402 11.10 27.22 2.88
N LYS A 403 11.92 27.14 1.82
CA LYS A 403 12.21 28.28 0.95
C LYS A 403 11.26 28.27 -0.24
N VAL A 404 10.64 29.42 -0.52
CA VAL A 404 9.70 29.61 -1.63
C VAL A 404 10.02 30.84 -2.48
N LEU A 405 9.69 30.77 -3.77
CA LEU A 405 9.58 31.94 -4.65
C LEU A 405 8.13 32.45 -4.62
N ARG A 406 7.96 33.75 -4.35
CA ARG A 406 6.67 34.46 -4.35
C ARG A 406 6.83 35.80 -5.06
N ASP A 407 6.01 36.06 -6.07
CA ASP A 407 6.07 37.25 -6.93
C ASP A 407 7.43 37.52 -7.64
N GLY A 408 8.32 36.52 -7.68
CA GLY A 408 9.72 36.65 -8.15
C GLY A 408 10.72 37.10 -7.08
N LYS A 409 10.40 36.91 -5.79
CA LYS A 409 11.33 37.09 -4.65
C LYS A 409 11.39 35.81 -3.83
N GLU A 410 12.57 35.47 -3.33
CA GLU A 410 12.73 34.37 -2.38
C GLU A 410 12.27 34.79 -0.97
N TYR A 411 11.61 33.87 -0.28
CA TYR A 411 11.27 33.93 1.13
C TYR A 411 11.60 32.60 1.79
N GLU A 412 11.93 32.63 3.07
CA GLU A 412 12.29 31.44 3.85
C GLU A 412 11.45 31.42 5.13
N PHE A 413 10.79 30.30 5.41
CA PHE A 413 9.81 30.18 6.48
C PHE A 413 10.02 28.91 7.30
N ASN A 414 9.92 29.03 8.62
CA ASN A 414 9.81 27.87 9.51
C ASN A 414 8.34 27.46 9.59
N ILE A 415 8.03 26.21 9.25
CA ILE A 415 6.67 25.65 9.27
C ILE A 415 6.63 24.46 10.22
N THR A 416 5.65 24.45 11.13
CA THR A 416 5.44 23.38 12.10
C THR A 416 4.70 22.21 11.48
N LEU A 417 5.31 21.02 11.48
CA LEU A 417 4.75 19.83 10.86
C LEU A 417 3.90 19.02 11.84
N ARG A 418 2.80 18.45 11.35
CA ARG A 418 1.96 17.51 12.11
C ARG A 418 1.16 16.60 11.18
N PRO A 419 0.64 15.47 11.67
CA PRO A 419 -0.36 14.68 10.96
C PRO A 419 -1.61 15.51 10.66
N LEU A 420 -2.22 15.26 9.51
CA LEU A 420 -3.41 15.98 9.04
C LEU A 420 -4.54 14.98 8.77
N GLN A 421 -5.63 15.12 9.52
CA GLN A 421 -6.82 14.29 9.35
C GLN A 421 -7.70 14.81 8.20
N PRO A 422 -8.23 13.95 7.32
CA PRO A 422 -9.16 14.34 6.27
C PRO A 422 -10.57 14.66 6.84
N LEU A 423 -11.36 15.46 6.11
CA LEU A 423 -12.75 15.78 6.48
C LEU A 423 -13.66 14.55 6.49
N VAL A 424 -13.39 13.60 5.58
CA VAL A 424 -14.05 12.29 5.50
C VAL A 424 -12.98 11.23 5.70
N PRO A 425 -12.95 10.55 6.86
CA PRO A 425 -12.00 9.48 7.14
C PRO A 425 -12.04 8.37 6.10
N VAL A 426 -10.88 8.03 5.53
CA VAL A 426 -10.73 7.00 4.51
C VAL A 426 -10.83 5.59 5.12
N HIS A 427 -10.34 5.43 6.35
CA HIS A 427 -10.49 4.23 7.16
C HIS A 427 -10.86 4.60 8.61
N GLN A 428 -11.48 3.66 9.32
CA GLN A 428 -11.80 3.75 10.76
C GLN A 428 -11.72 2.34 11.39
N PHE A 429 -10.55 1.71 11.27
CA PHE A 429 -10.26 0.44 11.94
C PHE A 429 -10.18 0.62 13.46
N ASP A 430 -10.46 -0.46 14.19
CA ASP A 430 -10.33 -0.59 15.65
C ASP A 430 -11.10 0.49 16.44
N LYS A 431 -12.16 1.04 15.81
CA LYS A 431 -13.01 2.10 16.35
C LYS A 431 -14.47 1.92 15.93
N LEU A 432 -15.38 1.94 16.90
CA LEU A 432 -16.82 1.92 16.63
C LEU A 432 -17.27 3.26 15.99
N PRO A 433 -18.10 3.21 14.92
CA PRO A 433 -18.62 4.41 14.26
C PRO A 433 -19.56 5.18 15.20
N SER A 434 -19.33 6.47 15.35
CA SER A 434 -20.21 7.35 16.13
C SER A 434 -21.55 7.54 15.43
N TYR A 435 -22.65 7.49 16.16
CA TYR A 435 -24.00 7.68 15.62
C TYR A 435 -24.93 8.35 16.62
N TYR A 436 -26.03 8.91 16.13
CA TYR A 436 -27.08 9.52 16.94
C TYR A 436 -28.45 9.20 16.34
N ILE A 437 -29.42 8.85 17.19
CA ILE A 437 -30.80 8.56 16.78
C ILE A 437 -31.75 9.56 17.44
N PHE A 438 -32.52 10.30 16.64
CA PHE A 438 -33.56 11.20 17.13
C PHE A 438 -34.88 10.94 16.42
N ALA A 439 -35.95 10.65 17.18
CA ALA A 439 -37.28 10.31 16.67
C ALA A 439 -37.32 9.16 15.63
N GLY A 440 -36.27 8.34 15.54
CA GLY A 440 -36.12 7.29 14.52
C GLY A 440 -35.34 7.70 13.27
N LEU A 441 -34.80 8.92 13.19
CA LEU A 441 -33.80 9.35 12.20
C LEU A 441 -32.40 8.98 12.68
N LEU A 442 -31.62 8.27 11.84
CA LEU A 442 -30.21 7.92 12.11
C LEU A 442 -29.26 8.94 11.49
N PHE A 443 -28.52 9.64 12.32
CA PHE A 443 -27.42 10.51 11.94
C PHE A 443 -26.08 9.81 12.17
N VAL A 444 -25.20 9.86 11.17
CA VAL A 444 -23.81 9.35 11.24
C VAL A 444 -22.85 10.35 10.58
N PRO A 445 -21.57 10.41 10.98
CA PRO A 445 -20.53 11.05 10.18
C PRO A 445 -20.35 10.31 8.86
N LEU A 446 -20.17 11.05 7.76
CA LEU A 446 -19.73 10.49 6.49
C LEU A 446 -18.28 10.03 6.62
N THR A 447 -18.03 8.78 6.23
CA THR A 447 -16.71 8.14 6.17
C THR A 447 -16.63 7.37 4.84
N GLN A 448 -15.43 7.07 4.31
CA GLN A 448 -15.34 6.19 3.14
C GLN A 448 -15.77 4.75 3.46
N PRO A 449 -15.53 4.17 4.65
CA PRO A 449 -16.13 2.89 5.04
C PRO A 449 -17.67 2.87 5.00
N TYR A 450 -18.35 3.99 5.30
CA TYR A 450 -19.80 4.12 5.07
C TYR A 450 -20.17 4.06 3.58
N LEU A 451 -19.35 4.64 2.70
CA LEU A 451 -19.56 4.53 1.26
C LEU A 451 -19.26 3.11 0.74
N HIS A 452 -18.28 2.41 1.31
CA HIS A 452 -17.94 1.03 0.94
C HIS A 452 -19.07 0.02 1.21
N GLU A 453 -20.03 0.34 2.08
CA GLU A 453 -21.25 -0.49 2.27
C GLU A 453 -22.17 -0.50 1.03
N PHE A 454 -21.97 0.40 0.06
CA PHE A 454 -22.64 0.36 -1.24
C PHE A 454 -21.99 -0.64 -2.24
N GLY A 455 -20.98 -1.40 -1.80
CA GLY A 455 -20.32 -2.46 -2.58
C GLY A 455 -18.93 -2.06 -3.09
N GLU A 456 -18.30 -2.95 -3.85
CA GLU A 456 -16.94 -2.75 -4.38
C GLU A 456 -16.86 -1.52 -5.31
N ASP A 457 -17.85 -1.33 -6.17
CA ASP A 457 -17.99 -0.14 -7.03
C ASP A 457 -18.77 1.01 -6.34
N TRP A 458 -18.48 1.25 -5.06
CA TRP A 458 -19.12 2.32 -4.27
C TRP A 458 -19.03 3.70 -4.92
N TYR A 459 -17.98 3.95 -5.70
CA TYR A 459 -17.74 5.22 -6.38
C TYR A 459 -18.89 5.57 -7.35
N ASN A 460 -19.43 4.56 -8.05
CA ASN A 460 -20.56 4.70 -8.95
C ASN A 460 -21.92 4.38 -8.30
N SER A 461 -21.96 3.43 -7.34
CA SER A 461 -23.23 2.97 -6.73
C SER A 461 -23.73 3.84 -5.57
N SER A 462 -22.84 4.55 -4.86
CA SER A 462 -23.22 5.45 -3.76
C SER A 462 -23.60 6.86 -4.24
N PRO A 463 -24.33 7.67 -3.44
CA PRO A 463 -24.88 8.94 -3.92
C PRO A 463 -23.78 9.94 -4.30
N ARG A 464 -23.67 10.26 -5.60
CA ARG A 464 -22.59 11.10 -6.19
C ARG A 464 -22.20 12.38 -5.43
N ARG A 465 -23.15 13.06 -4.76
CA ARG A 465 -22.87 14.23 -3.90
C ARG A 465 -22.04 13.90 -2.65
N LEU A 466 -22.22 12.70 -2.08
CA LEU A 466 -21.40 12.21 -0.97
C LEU A 466 -20.01 11.80 -1.46
N CYS A 467 -19.90 11.10 -2.60
CA CYS A 467 -18.62 10.76 -3.23
C CYS A 467 -17.79 12.02 -3.51
N GLU A 468 -18.40 13.04 -4.11
CA GLU A 468 -17.71 14.29 -4.46
C GLU A 468 -17.18 15.01 -3.22
N ARG A 469 -17.96 15.06 -2.12
CA ARG A 469 -17.49 15.62 -0.85
C ARG A 469 -16.34 14.81 -0.25
N ALA A 470 -16.50 13.50 -0.17
CA ALA A 470 -15.53 12.56 0.39
C ALA A 470 -14.15 12.59 -0.31
N LEU A 471 -14.11 13.02 -1.57
CA LEU A 471 -12.90 13.04 -2.40
C LEU A 471 -12.33 14.45 -2.67
N ARG A 472 -13.04 15.54 -2.35
CA ARG A 472 -12.63 16.91 -2.74
C ARG A 472 -12.68 17.98 -1.64
N GLU A 473 -13.60 17.87 -0.69
CA GLU A 473 -13.74 18.86 0.39
C GLU A 473 -12.63 18.67 1.44
N LEU A 474 -11.97 19.75 1.83
CA LEU A 474 -10.98 19.78 2.92
C LEU A 474 -11.62 20.36 4.18
N PRO A 475 -11.18 19.93 5.38
CA PRO A 475 -11.70 20.47 6.63
C PRO A 475 -11.26 21.93 6.79
N LYS A 476 -12.16 22.75 7.31
CA LYS A 476 -11.97 24.18 7.63
C LYS A 476 -11.72 24.39 9.13
N LYS A 477 -12.15 23.44 9.97
CA LYS A 477 -11.96 23.44 11.42
C LYS A 477 -11.50 22.07 11.93
N ALA A 478 -10.71 22.06 13.01
CA ALA A 478 -10.32 20.82 13.67
C ALA A 478 -11.56 20.11 14.22
N GLY A 479 -11.68 18.80 13.98
CA GLY A 479 -12.84 18.01 14.37
C GLY A 479 -14.12 18.25 13.54
N GLU A 480 -14.05 18.99 12.43
CA GLU A 480 -15.18 19.14 11.50
C GLU A 480 -15.56 17.77 10.89
N GLN A 481 -16.87 17.49 10.81
CA GLN A 481 -17.41 16.24 10.26
C GLN A 481 -18.63 16.55 9.39
N LEU A 482 -18.73 15.87 8.25
CA LEU A 482 -19.93 15.90 7.40
C LEU A 482 -20.97 14.91 7.94
N VAL A 483 -21.87 15.35 8.80
CA VAL A 483 -22.96 14.51 9.32
C VAL A 483 -24.04 14.31 8.24
N ILE A 484 -24.44 13.06 8.03
CA ILE A 484 -25.49 12.66 7.09
C ILE A 484 -26.67 11.99 7.82
N LEU A 485 -27.87 12.18 7.27
CA LEU A 485 -29.04 11.36 7.60
C LEU A 485 -28.96 10.07 6.78
N SER A 486 -28.59 8.97 7.43
CA SER A 486 -28.40 7.66 6.78
C SER A 486 -29.74 7.00 6.45
N GLN A 487 -30.64 6.91 7.43
CA GLN A 487 -31.95 6.26 7.30
C GLN A 487 -32.96 6.84 8.30
N GLY A 488 -34.24 6.54 8.09
CA GLY A 488 -35.34 6.90 9.00
C GLY A 488 -36.33 5.75 9.14
N THR A 489 -36.74 5.42 10.36
CA THR A 489 -37.67 4.30 10.61
C THR A 489 -39.09 4.61 10.13
N ASN A 490 -39.84 3.56 9.78
CA ASN A 490 -41.18 3.68 9.19
C ASN A 490 -42.21 4.44 10.08
N VAL A 491 -41.94 4.59 11.38
CA VAL A 491 -42.76 5.38 12.31
C VAL A 491 -42.89 6.84 11.83
N LEU A 492 -41.82 7.43 11.30
CA LEU A 492 -41.85 8.78 10.70
C LEU A 492 -42.40 8.80 9.27
N LEU A 493 -42.21 7.73 8.48
CA LEU A 493 -42.75 7.64 7.13
C LEU A 493 -44.29 7.56 7.12
N SER A 494 -44.89 6.98 8.17
CA SER A 494 -46.34 7.06 8.43
C SER A 494 -46.84 8.52 8.54
N TYR A 495 -46.13 9.35 9.33
CA TYR A 495 -46.43 10.78 9.46
C TYR A 495 -46.23 11.57 8.15
N ARG A 496 -45.43 11.06 7.20
CA ARG A 496 -45.21 11.71 5.90
C ARG A 496 -46.49 11.74 5.04
N SER A 497 -47.50 10.93 5.35
CA SER A 497 -48.85 11.01 4.75
C SER A 497 -49.74 12.09 5.38
N ARG A 498 -49.45 12.57 6.61
CA ARG A 498 -50.31 13.52 7.35
C ARG A 498 -49.50 14.56 8.14
N LYS A 499 -49.52 15.81 7.66
CA LYS A 499 -48.96 17.04 8.29
C LYS A 499 -47.42 17.18 8.33
N LEU A 500 -46.75 17.16 7.18
CA LEU A 500 -45.32 17.57 7.09
C LEU A 500 -44.99 18.61 6.00
N MET A 501 -45.96 19.46 5.62
CA MET A 501 -45.73 20.66 4.81
C MET A 501 -45.11 21.86 5.59
N GLY A 502 -44.81 21.70 6.89
CA GLY A 502 -44.40 22.82 7.76
C GLY A 502 -42.90 22.96 8.05
N LEU A 503 -42.13 21.87 8.10
CA LEU A 503 -40.72 21.92 8.50
C LEU A 503 -39.78 22.11 7.30
N LYS A 504 -39.45 23.37 7.01
CA LYS A 504 -38.20 23.71 6.32
C LYS A 504 -37.02 23.45 7.25
N LEU A 505 -36.47 22.24 7.21
CA LEU A 505 -35.09 21.99 7.65
C LEU A 505 -34.17 22.86 6.78
N LYS A 506 -33.61 23.93 7.37
CA LYS A 506 -32.43 24.59 6.81
C LYS A 506 -31.25 23.65 7.00
N ILE A 507 -30.68 23.20 5.89
CA ILE A 507 -29.37 22.55 5.77
C ILE A 507 -28.38 23.65 5.34
#